data_AF-A0A7S3MHX3-F1
#
_entry.id   AF-A0A7S3MHX3-F1
#
_cell.length_a   1.000
_cell.length_b   1.000
_cell.length_c   1.000
_cell.angle_alpha   90.00
_cell.angle_beta   90.00
_cell.angle_gamma   90.00
#
_symmetry.space_group_name_H-M   'P 1'
#
loop_
_entity.id
_entity.type
_entity.pdbx_description
1 polymer ?
#
loop_
_entity_poly.entity_id
_entity_poly.type
_entity_poly.pdbx_seq_one_letter_code
_entity_poly.pdbx_strand_id
1 'polypeptide(L)'
;IDLAQDGKDWDTLTEKEQHFVKHILAFFAASDGIVLENLASRFSCEIQVPEARCFYGFQIAMENIHSETYSLLIEQYIKDPAEKDKVFDAIHTMPAVEEKAQWAVQWMNDESSFAERVVAFACVEGILFSGSFCAIYWLKKRGLMPGLTFSNELISRDEGLHCEFACLL
;
A
#
# COMPACT_ATOMS: atom_id res chain seq x y z
N ILE A 1 -14.49 -7.89 2.59
CA ILE A 1 -14.04 -7.42 3.92
C ILE A 1 -15.26 -6.81 4.60
N ASP A 2 -15.64 -7.26 5.80
CA ASP A 2 -16.76 -6.67 6.55
C ASP A 2 -16.25 -5.51 7.42
N LEU A 3 -16.73 -4.29 7.14
CA LEU A 3 -16.33 -3.06 7.83
C LEU A 3 -17.40 -2.54 8.79
N ALA A 4 -18.48 -3.30 9.03
CA ALA A 4 -19.62 -2.83 9.80
C ALA A 4 -19.28 -2.57 11.28
N GLN A 5 -18.36 -3.34 11.87
CA GLN A 5 -17.96 -3.16 13.27
C GLN A 5 -16.90 -2.08 13.45
N ASP A 6 -16.08 -1.82 12.44
CA ASP A 6 -14.96 -0.88 12.53
C ASP A 6 -15.39 0.54 12.86
N GLY A 7 -16.58 0.98 12.41
CA GLY A 7 -17.08 2.31 12.74
C GLY A 7 -17.22 2.53 14.25
N LYS A 8 -17.62 1.49 15.00
CA LYS A 8 -17.73 1.59 16.46
C LYS A 8 -16.37 1.67 17.12
N ASP A 9 -15.43 0.83 16.70
CA ASP A 9 -14.07 0.84 17.23
C ASP A 9 -13.38 2.17 16.90
N TRP A 10 -13.55 2.67 15.69
CA TRP A 10 -13.01 3.93 15.21
C TRP A 10 -13.40 5.10 16.12
N ASP A 11 -14.68 5.19 16.49
CA ASP A 11 -15.19 6.24 17.37
C ASP A 11 -14.64 6.15 18.81
N THR A 12 -14.12 4.99 19.22
CA THR A 12 -13.49 4.80 20.54
C THR A 12 -11.98 5.07 20.54
N LEU A 13 -11.35 5.16 19.37
CA LEU A 13 -9.93 5.48 19.26
C LEU A 13 -9.67 6.92 19.72
N THR A 14 -8.51 7.13 20.35
CA THR A 14 -8.05 8.49 20.64
C THR A 14 -7.73 9.23 19.35
N GLU A 15 -7.78 10.57 19.38
CA GLU A 15 -7.42 11.41 18.23
C GLU A 15 -6.01 11.09 17.68
N LYS A 16 -5.07 10.71 18.55
CA LYS A 16 -3.71 10.32 18.14
C LYS A 16 -3.68 8.98 17.40
N GLU A 17 -4.50 8.02 17.83
CA GLU A 17 -4.63 6.73 17.15
C GLU A 17 -5.33 6.88 15.80
N GLN A 18 -6.41 7.68 15.75
CA GLN A 18 -7.08 8.01 14.50
C GLN A 18 -6.12 8.72 13.54
N HIS A 19 -5.40 9.76 14.01
CA HIS A 19 -4.40 10.46 13.22
C HIS A 19 -3.35 9.50 12.64
N PHE A 20 -2.85 8.58 13.47
CA PHE A 20 -1.86 7.58 13.06
C PHE A 20 -2.41 6.63 11.99
N VAL A 21 -3.62 6.10 12.16
CA VAL A 21 -4.25 5.21 11.16
C VAL A 21 -4.54 5.96 9.85
N LYS A 22 -5.03 7.21 9.91
CA LYS A 22 -5.28 8.03 8.72
C LYS A 22 -4.00 8.21 7.89
N HIS A 23 -2.86 8.50 8.53
CA HIS A 23 -1.59 8.70 7.82
C HIS A 23 -1.04 7.40 7.23
N ILE A 24 -1.27 6.26 7.88
CA ILE A 24 -0.94 4.95 7.32
C ILE A 24 -1.78 4.66 6.07
N LEU A 25 -3.10 4.87 6.14
CA LEU A 25 -3.99 4.64 4.99
C LEU A 25 -3.70 5.60 3.83
N ALA A 26 -3.38 6.85 4.15
CA ALA A 26 -2.94 7.86 3.18
C ALA A 26 -1.69 7.41 2.42
N PHE A 27 -0.70 6.90 3.14
CA PHE A 27 0.53 6.34 2.54
C PHE A 27 0.23 5.16 1.62
N PHE A 28 -0.60 4.21 2.06
CA PHE A 28 -0.94 3.04 1.25
C PHE A 28 -1.72 3.40 -0.01
N ALA A 29 -2.77 4.21 0.12
CA ALA A 29 -3.59 4.62 -1.03
C ALA A 29 -2.77 5.33 -2.12
N ALA A 30 -1.75 6.09 -1.73
CA ALA A 30 -0.82 6.71 -2.66
C ALA A 30 0.21 5.74 -3.26
N SER A 31 0.70 4.77 -2.47
CA SER A 31 1.84 3.93 -2.85
C SER A 31 1.48 2.84 -3.85
N ASP A 32 0.32 2.19 -3.71
CA ASP A 32 -0.10 1.11 -4.60
C ASP A 32 -0.25 1.61 -6.04
N GLY A 33 -0.70 2.86 -6.23
CA GLY A 33 -0.75 3.49 -7.55
C GLY A 33 0.62 3.63 -8.22
N ILE A 34 1.67 3.91 -7.43
CA ILE A 34 3.06 4.01 -7.93
C ILE A 34 3.59 2.62 -8.31
N VAL A 35 3.33 1.61 -7.47
CA VAL A 35 3.71 0.21 -7.75
C VAL A 35 3.02 -0.27 -9.02
N LEU A 36 1.71 -0.03 -9.14
CA LEU A 36 0.90 -0.40 -10.30
C LEU A 36 1.45 0.21 -11.60
N GLU A 37 1.75 1.51 -11.59
CA GLU A 37 2.30 2.20 -12.77
C GLU A 37 3.65 1.63 -13.18
N ASN A 38 4.53 1.32 -12.22
CA ASN A 38 5.83 0.71 -12.52
C ASN A 38 5.67 -0.71 -13.10
N LEU A 39 4.79 -1.53 -12.52
CA LEU A 39 4.53 -2.88 -13.02
C LEU A 39 3.99 -2.86 -14.45
N ALA A 40 3.01 -1.99 -14.73
CA ALA A 40 2.33 -1.92 -16.02
C ALA A 40 3.20 -1.29 -17.11
N SER A 41 3.90 -0.19 -16.80
CA SER A 41 4.68 0.55 -17.80
C SER A 41 6.11 0.02 -17.98
N ARG A 42 6.70 -0.60 -16.95
CA ARG A 42 8.11 -1.04 -16.95
C ARG A 42 8.23 -2.56 -16.85
N PHE A 43 8.10 -3.13 -15.65
CA PHE A 43 8.54 -4.51 -15.39
C PHE A 43 7.86 -5.55 -16.28
N SER A 44 6.54 -5.46 -16.47
CA SER A 44 5.79 -6.38 -17.33
C SER A 44 6.07 -6.23 -18.82
N CYS A 45 6.55 -5.06 -19.24
CA CYS A 45 6.93 -4.76 -20.62
C CYS A 45 8.35 -5.24 -20.94
N GLU A 46 9.27 -5.08 -19.98
CA GLU A 46 10.68 -5.42 -20.13
C GLU A 46 10.96 -6.92 -20.02
N ILE A 47 10.32 -7.60 -19.05
CA ILE A 47 10.55 -9.03 -18.86
C ILE A 47 9.90 -9.86 -19.98
N GLN A 48 10.67 -10.74 -20.60
CA GLN A 48 10.19 -11.56 -21.73
C GLN A 48 9.84 -12.99 -21.33
N VAL A 49 10.16 -13.41 -20.10
CA VAL A 49 9.84 -14.74 -19.57
C VAL A 49 8.33 -14.85 -19.33
N PRO A 50 7.60 -15.76 -20.00
CA PRO A 50 6.15 -15.84 -19.91
C PRO A 50 5.63 -16.05 -18.49
N GLU A 51 6.28 -16.91 -17.70
CA GLU A 51 5.91 -17.20 -16.32
C GLU A 51 6.00 -15.95 -15.43
N ALA A 52 7.04 -15.13 -15.64
CA ALA A 52 7.18 -13.88 -14.92
C ALA A 52 6.13 -12.85 -15.34
N ARG A 53 5.77 -12.81 -16.63
CA ARG A 53 4.66 -11.96 -17.12
C ARG A 53 3.32 -12.40 -16.54
N CYS A 54 3.09 -13.71 -16.38
CA CYS A 54 1.91 -14.22 -15.71
C CYS A 54 1.86 -13.77 -14.25
N PHE A 55 2.99 -13.83 -13.54
CA PHE A 55 3.08 -13.32 -12.17
C PHE A 55 2.75 -11.83 -12.11
N TYR A 56 3.43 -10.99 -12.89
CA TYR A 56 3.17 -9.55 -12.89
C TYR A 56 1.75 -9.20 -13.33
N GLY A 57 1.14 -9.95 -14.25
CA GLY A 57 -0.26 -9.76 -14.60
C GLY A 57 -1.21 -10.01 -13.42
N PHE A 58 -0.91 -10.98 -12.57
CA PHE A 58 -1.69 -11.24 -11.36
C PHE A 58 -1.39 -10.23 -10.26
N GLN A 59 -0.12 -9.84 -10.07
CA GLN A 59 0.27 -8.78 -9.15
C GLN A 59 -0.46 -7.47 -9.46
N ILE A 60 -0.48 -7.02 -10.72
CA ILE A 60 -1.24 -5.84 -11.17
C ILE A 60 -2.72 -5.94 -10.79
N ALA A 61 -3.34 -7.13 -10.95
CA ALA A 61 -4.73 -7.33 -10.56
C ALA A 61 -4.93 -7.20 -9.05
N MET A 62 -4.00 -7.74 -8.25
CA MET A 62 -4.04 -7.65 -6.79
C MET A 62 -3.80 -6.23 -6.29
N GLU A 63 -2.85 -5.48 -6.87
CA GLU A 63 -2.61 -4.07 -6.52
C GLU A 63 -3.83 -3.18 -6.74
N ASN A 64 -4.62 -3.45 -7.79
CA ASN A 64 -5.89 -2.76 -8.00
C ASN A 64 -6.90 -3.06 -6.87
N ILE A 65 -6.94 -4.31 -6.39
CA ILE A 65 -7.80 -4.71 -5.27
C ILE A 65 -7.29 -4.10 -3.95
N HIS A 66 -5.97 -3.97 -3.76
CA HIS A 66 -5.38 -3.29 -2.61
C HIS A 66 -5.78 -1.82 -2.60
N SER A 67 -5.62 -1.12 -3.73
CA SER A 67 -6.01 0.27 -3.93
C SER A 67 -7.51 0.51 -3.64
N GLU A 68 -8.39 -0.38 -4.13
CA GLU A 68 -9.82 -0.33 -3.81
C GLU A 68 -10.06 -0.52 -2.31
N THR A 69 -9.38 -1.49 -1.70
CA THR A 69 -9.52 -1.78 -0.27
C THR A 69 -9.13 -0.58 0.59
N TYR A 70 -8.00 0.06 0.33
CA TYR A 70 -7.59 1.26 1.06
C TYR A 70 -8.57 2.43 0.86
N SER A 71 -9.08 2.61 -0.36
CA SER A 71 -10.09 3.62 -0.65
C SER A 71 -11.39 3.38 0.13
N LEU A 72 -11.86 2.13 0.23
CA LEU A 72 -13.03 1.76 1.03
C LEU A 72 -12.81 2.00 2.52
N LEU A 73 -11.61 1.72 3.05
CA LEU A 73 -11.25 1.97 4.44
C LEU A 73 -11.27 3.48 4.74
N ILE A 74 -10.66 4.30 3.86
CA ILE A 74 -10.67 5.77 3.97
C ILE A 74 -12.10 6.32 3.96
N GLU A 75 -12.92 5.90 3.00
CA GLU A 75 -14.34 6.25 2.89
C GLU A 75 -15.14 5.87 4.15
N GLN A 76 -14.83 4.71 4.74
CA GLN A 76 -15.52 4.22 5.92
C GLN A 76 -15.15 5.00 7.20
N TYR A 77 -13.89 5.42 7.35
CA TYR A 77 -13.42 6.01 8.61
C TYR A 77 -13.45 7.55 8.60
N ILE A 78 -13.22 8.18 7.46
CA ILE A 78 -13.11 9.64 7.35
C ILE A 78 -14.42 10.19 6.78
N LYS A 79 -15.22 10.81 7.66
CA LYS A 79 -16.54 11.35 7.30
C LYS A 79 -16.50 12.79 6.80
N ASP A 80 -15.50 13.57 7.20
CA ASP A 80 -15.31 14.94 6.69
C ASP A 80 -14.76 14.88 5.25
N PRO A 81 -15.49 15.38 4.25
CA PRO A 81 -15.02 15.40 2.86
C PRO A 81 -13.70 16.15 2.68
N ALA A 82 -13.49 17.26 3.40
CA ALA A 82 -12.29 18.06 3.25
C ALA A 82 -11.05 17.36 3.82
N GLU A 83 -11.20 16.60 4.91
CA GLU A 83 -10.13 15.73 5.42
C GLU A 83 -9.87 14.57 4.46
N LYS A 84 -10.93 13.99 3.89
CA LYS A 84 -10.82 12.88 2.95
C LYS A 84 -10.05 13.25 1.68
N ASP A 85 -10.37 14.40 1.09
CA ASP A 85 -9.67 14.91 -0.09
C ASP A 85 -8.17 15.09 0.19
N LYS A 86 -7.80 15.58 1.38
CA LYS A 86 -6.39 15.67 1.79
C LYS A 86 -5.75 14.30 1.90
N VAL A 87 -6.44 13.32 2.48
CA VAL A 87 -5.92 11.95 2.66
C VAL A 87 -5.73 11.23 1.32
N PHE A 88 -6.61 11.46 0.34
CA PHE A 88 -6.40 10.94 -1.01
C PHE A 88 -5.29 11.68 -1.76
N ASP A 89 -5.11 12.98 -1.52
CA ASP A 89 -4.04 13.80 -2.08
C ASP A 89 -2.76 13.78 -1.20
N ALA A 90 -2.49 12.67 -0.52
CA ALA A 90 -1.43 12.59 0.50
C ALA A 90 -0.03 12.86 -0.06
N ILE A 91 0.22 12.56 -1.33
CA ILE A 91 1.48 12.86 -2.01
C ILE A 91 1.78 14.37 -1.98
N HIS A 92 0.76 15.22 -2.00
CA HIS A 92 0.91 16.68 -2.02
C HIS A 92 0.60 17.33 -0.66
N THR A 93 -0.11 16.63 0.22
CA THR A 93 -0.58 17.20 1.49
C THR A 93 0.13 16.64 2.73
N MET A 94 0.84 15.52 2.62
CA MET A 94 1.53 14.86 3.73
C MET A 94 3.03 14.66 3.43
N PRO A 95 3.94 15.46 4.02
CA PRO A 95 5.37 15.44 3.68
C PRO A 95 6.04 14.07 3.82
N ALA A 96 5.66 13.27 4.83
CA ALA A 96 6.21 11.93 5.03
C ALA A 96 5.76 10.94 3.94
N VAL A 97 4.59 11.14 3.34
CA VAL A 97 4.10 10.35 2.20
C VAL A 97 4.79 10.83 0.92
N GLU A 98 4.90 12.15 0.74
CA GLU A 98 5.61 12.77 -0.38
C GLU A 98 7.05 12.24 -0.51
N GLU A 99 7.82 12.25 0.58
CA GLU A 99 9.22 11.81 0.57
C GLU A 99 9.36 10.34 0.14
N LYS A 100 8.48 9.47 0.66
CA LYS A 100 8.45 8.04 0.28
C LYS A 100 8.02 7.85 -1.18
N ALA A 101 7.01 8.59 -1.63
CA ALA A 101 6.53 8.53 -3.00
C ALA A 101 7.61 9.00 -3.99
N GLN A 102 8.28 10.11 -3.71
CA GLN A 102 9.39 10.61 -4.52
C GLN A 102 10.54 9.60 -4.56
N TRP A 103 10.84 8.94 -3.44
CA TRP A 103 11.85 7.89 -3.41
C TRP A 103 11.49 6.71 -4.33
N ALA A 104 10.23 6.28 -4.38
CA ALA A 104 9.80 5.20 -5.27
C ALA A 104 9.80 5.64 -6.74
N VAL A 105 9.25 6.82 -7.04
CA VAL A 105 9.16 7.37 -8.41
C VAL A 105 10.53 7.55 -9.04
N GLN A 106 11.57 7.90 -8.26
CA GLN A 106 12.92 8.06 -8.81
C GLN A 106 13.43 6.77 -9.49
N TRP A 107 12.93 5.59 -9.10
CA TRP A 107 13.34 4.30 -9.65
C TRP A 107 12.54 3.87 -10.88
N MET A 108 11.52 4.64 -11.29
CA MET A 108 10.73 4.39 -12.51
C MET A 108 11.40 4.97 -13.77
N ASN A 109 12.73 4.91 -13.81
CA ASN A 109 13.59 5.50 -14.84
C ASN A 109 14.17 4.44 -15.79
N ASP A 110 14.76 4.89 -16.90
CA ASP A 110 15.45 4.04 -17.89
C ASP A 110 16.99 4.03 -17.72
N GLU A 111 17.51 4.81 -16.78
CA GLU A 111 18.95 4.99 -16.52
C GLU A 111 19.53 3.86 -15.66
N SER A 112 18.71 3.35 -14.74
CA SER A 112 19.02 2.25 -13.83
C SER A 112 18.73 0.90 -14.48
N SER A 113 19.59 -0.08 -14.23
CA SER A 113 19.39 -1.43 -14.73
C SER A 113 18.10 -2.05 -14.18
N PHE A 114 17.55 -3.03 -14.90
CA PHE A 114 16.38 -3.78 -14.44
C PHE A 114 16.60 -4.36 -13.03
N ALA A 115 17.78 -4.93 -12.76
CA ALA A 115 18.11 -5.51 -11.46
C ALA A 115 18.12 -4.46 -10.32
N GLU A 116 18.69 -3.27 -10.54
CA GLU A 116 18.67 -2.19 -9.54
C GLU A 116 17.23 -1.75 -9.23
N ARG A 117 16.39 -1.62 -10.27
CA ARG A 117 15.00 -1.24 -10.11
C ARG A 117 14.17 -2.33 -9.41
N VAL A 118 14.39 -3.61 -9.72
CA VAL A 118 13.73 -4.72 -9.02
C VAL A 118 14.09 -4.70 -7.52
N VAL A 119 15.37 -4.50 -7.17
CA VAL A 119 15.78 -4.37 -5.75
C VAL A 119 15.12 -3.15 -5.10
N ALA A 120 15.03 -2.03 -5.82
CA ALA A 120 14.37 -0.83 -5.30
C ALA A 120 12.88 -1.07 -5.01
N PHE A 121 12.15 -1.73 -5.92
CA PHE A 121 10.73 -2.04 -5.72
C PHE A 121 10.51 -3.14 -4.68
N ALA A 122 11.44 -4.10 -4.53
CA ALA A 122 11.43 -5.01 -3.38
C ALA A 122 11.57 -4.25 -2.05
N CYS A 123 12.34 -3.15 -2.02
CA CYS A 123 12.39 -2.27 -0.84
C CYS A 123 11.07 -1.52 -0.63
N VAL A 124 10.38 -1.10 -1.70
CA VAL A 124 9.05 -0.45 -1.58
C VAL A 124 8.06 -1.41 -0.91
N GLU A 125 7.83 -2.58 -1.52
CA GLU A 125 6.83 -3.54 -1.06
C GLU A 125 7.24 -4.24 0.26
N GLY A 126 8.54 -4.50 0.44
CA GLY A 126 9.05 -5.26 1.59
C GLY A 126 9.53 -4.43 2.79
N ILE A 127 10.05 -3.22 2.59
CA ILE A 127 10.62 -2.39 3.67
C ILE A 127 9.71 -1.20 3.97
N LEU A 128 9.34 -0.39 2.97
CA LEU A 128 8.59 0.85 3.20
C LEU A 128 7.19 0.58 3.78
N PHE A 129 6.60 -0.58 3.47
CA PHE A 129 5.30 -1.03 3.98
C PHE A 129 5.38 -1.74 5.34
N SER A 130 6.51 -2.37 5.65
CA SER A 130 6.67 -3.27 6.82
C SER A 130 6.27 -2.64 8.16
N GLY A 131 6.67 -1.38 8.38
CA GLY A 131 6.35 -0.65 9.62
C GLY A 131 4.84 -0.42 9.78
N SER A 132 4.16 -0.08 8.69
CA SER A 132 2.71 0.12 8.66
C SER A 132 1.95 -1.19 8.92
N PHE A 133 2.36 -2.28 8.28
CA PHE A 133 1.77 -3.60 8.53
C PHE A 133 1.93 -4.04 9.97
N CYS A 134 3.13 -3.89 10.54
CA CYS A 134 3.40 -4.19 11.94
C CYS A 134 2.52 -3.35 12.88
N ALA A 135 2.34 -2.07 12.57
CA ALA A 135 1.52 -1.17 13.37
C ALA A 135 0.02 -1.52 13.33
N ILE A 136 -0.50 -1.99 12.19
CA ILE A 136 -1.87 -2.50 12.11
C ILE A 136 -2.01 -3.84 12.85
N TYR A 137 -1.03 -4.73 12.77
CA TYR A 137 -1.01 -5.94 13.61
C TYR A 137 -1.00 -5.62 15.11
N TRP A 138 -0.41 -4.50 15.52
CA TRP A 138 -0.50 -4.02 16.89
C TRP A 138 -1.94 -3.66 17.30
N LEU A 139 -2.74 -3.05 16.40
CA LEU A 139 -4.17 -2.82 16.64
C LEU A 139 -4.93 -4.15 16.77
N LYS A 140 -4.60 -5.14 15.92
CA LYS A 140 -5.17 -6.50 16.02
C LYS A 140 -4.92 -7.12 17.38
N LYS A 141 -3.69 -7.01 17.91
CA LYS A 141 -3.32 -7.51 19.24
C LYS A 141 -4.15 -6.88 20.37
N ARG A 142 -4.62 -5.64 20.17
CA ARG A 142 -5.50 -4.93 21.10
C ARG A 142 -6.99 -5.25 20.89
N GLY A 143 -7.34 -6.04 19.88
CA GLY A 143 -8.72 -6.40 19.56
C GLY A 143 -9.51 -5.25 18.94
N LEU A 144 -8.86 -4.35 18.18
CA LEU A 144 -9.47 -3.17 17.56
C LEU A 144 -9.48 -3.28 16.04
N MET A 145 -10.47 -2.66 15.40
CA MET A 145 -10.57 -2.48 13.95
C MET A 145 -10.49 -3.81 13.18
N PRO A 146 -11.44 -4.75 13.40
CA PRO A 146 -11.38 -6.09 12.82
C PRO A 146 -11.38 -6.10 11.27
N GLY A 147 -12.05 -5.15 10.63
CA GLY A 147 -12.05 -4.97 9.18
C GLY A 147 -10.69 -4.54 8.63
N LEU A 148 -10.11 -3.47 9.20
CA LEU A 148 -8.76 -2.98 8.88
C LEU A 148 -7.70 -4.07 9.08
N THR A 149 -7.77 -4.78 10.20
CA THR A 149 -6.76 -5.77 10.56
C THR A 149 -6.88 -7.03 9.70
N PHE A 150 -8.10 -7.44 9.36
CA PHE A 150 -8.33 -8.55 8.44
C PHE A 150 -7.87 -8.21 7.01
N SER A 151 -8.16 -7.02 6.50
CA SER A 151 -7.64 -6.61 5.18
C SER A 151 -6.12 -6.54 5.17
N ASN A 152 -5.51 -6.02 6.25
CA ASN A 152 -4.06 -5.99 6.41
C ASN A 152 -3.41 -7.38 6.37
N GLU A 153 -4.05 -8.41 6.92
CA GLU A 153 -3.55 -9.80 6.82
C GLU A 153 -3.51 -10.32 5.39
N LEU A 154 -4.50 -9.96 4.58
CA LEU A 154 -4.55 -10.36 3.18
C LEU A 154 -3.50 -9.60 2.37
N ILE A 155 -3.48 -8.28 2.49
CA ILE A 155 -2.56 -7.43 1.74
C ILE A 155 -1.10 -7.74 2.11
N SER A 156 -0.76 -7.80 3.40
CA SER A 156 0.63 -8.09 3.81
C SER A 156 1.11 -9.49 3.40
N ARG A 157 0.22 -10.47 3.24
CA ARG A 157 0.56 -11.77 2.64
C ARG A 157 0.91 -11.59 1.16
N ASP A 158 0.13 -10.82 0.43
CA ASP A 158 0.30 -10.60 -1.00
C ASP A 158 1.59 -9.79 -1.25
N GLU A 159 1.85 -8.72 -0.51
CA GLU A 159 3.12 -7.98 -0.54
C GLU A 159 4.33 -8.84 -0.19
N GLY A 160 4.17 -9.78 0.75
CA GLY A 160 5.21 -10.75 1.07
C GLY A 160 5.57 -11.61 -0.15
N LEU A 161 4.56 -12.09 -0.87
CA LEU A 161 4.74 -12.86 -2.10
C LEU A 161 5.35 -12.01 -3.24
N HIS A 162 4.94 -10.75 -3.37
CA HIS A 162 5.51 -9.82 -4.36
C HIS A 162 7.00 -9.59 -4.12
N CYS A 163 7.38 -9.35 -2.86
CA CYS A 163 8.78 -9.19 -2.46
C CYS A 163 9.60 -10.47 -2.67
N GLU A 164 9.05 -11.65 -2.31
CA GLU A 164 9.71 -12.94 -2.58
C GLU A 164 9.94 -13.16 -4.08
N PHE A 165 8.97 -12.79 -4.91
CA PHE A 165 9.11 -12.88 -6.37
C PHE A 165 10.16 -11.90 -6.91
N ALA A 166 10.23 -10.67 -6.39
CA ALA A 166 11.28 -9.74 -6.75
C ALA A 166 12.67 -10.27 -6.40
N CYS A 167 12.81 -11.04 -5.31
CA CYS A 167 14.07 -11.68 -4.93
C CYS A 167 14.42 -12.92 -5.77
N LEU A 168 13.41 -13.54 -6.39
CA LEU A 168 13.60 -14.71 -7.26
C LEU A 168 14.17 -14.32 -8.63
N LEU A 169 13.82 -13.14 -9.14
CA LEU A 169 14.26 -12.59 -10.42
C LEU A 169 15.73 -12.12 -10.38
#